data_AF-A0A349JWI9-F1
#
_entry.id   AF-A0A349JWI9-F1
#
_cell.length_a   1.000
_cell.length_b   1.000
_cell.length_c   1.000
_cell.angle_alpha   90.00
_cell.angle_beta   90.00
_cell.angle_gamma   90.00
#
_symmetry.space_group_name_H-M   'P 1'
#
loop_
_entity.id
_entity.type
_entity.pdbx_description
1 polymer ?
#
loop_
_entity_poly.entity_id
_entity_poly.type
_entity_poly.pdbx_seq_one_letter_code
_entity_poly.pdbx_strand_id
1 'polypeptide(L)'
;MSSTVFSSRWGMLLAMLGMAVGTGNIWRFPRIAASNGGGSFLVAWAVFLLLWSVPLLILEFGMGKATRSGAIGSFVTMIGPGFAWMGAWVAFVATAIMFYYSVVMGWTIRFFLASVSGAVPSAVPEAFWEGYAGTPAALVTHVVAMGMGLFVVSKGVKGIETAAKFLIPSLILLVILLTIRAVTLPGATEGLAFLFTPHLADLADSGIWLEALTQNAWDTGAGWGLVLTYAIYMRSREDTALNAFVIGFGNNAMSLLAGIMVLCTVFAVMPDAADQIVGAGNEGLTFIWVPQLFGQIPGGRFFMSLFFLALVFAAWTSLVAMIEL
;
A
#
# COMPACT_ATOMS: atom_id res chain seq x y z
N MET A 1 -5.78 -3.64 32.76
CA MET A 1 -6.71 -2.91 31.88
C MET A 1 -5.97 -2.59 30.58
N SER A 2 -6.43 -3.13 29.45
CA SER A 2 -5.89 -2.77 28.13
C SER A 2 -6.14 -1.28 27.88
N SER A 3 -5.12 -0.53 27.47
CA SER A 3 -5.31 0.86 27.03
C SER A 3 -6.31 0.88 25.88
N THR A 4 -7.36 1.70 25.98
CA THR A 4 -8.37 1.90 24.92
C THR A 4 -7.96 2.96 23.89
N VAL A 5 -6.77 3.54 24.05
CA VAL A 5 -6.22 4.58 23.18
C VAL A 5 -4.74 4.32 22.87
N PHE A 6 -4.23 4.94 21.81
CA PHE A 6 -2.81 4.91 21.49
C PHE A 6 -1.94 5.55 22.59
N SER A 7 -0.79 4.93 22.86
CA SER A 7 0.16 5.33 23.91
C SER A 7 0.94 6.60 23.58
N SER A 8 1.02 6.97 22.30
CA SER A 8 1.58 8.26 21.85
C SER A 8 1.02 8.68 20.49
N ARG A 9 1.16 9.98 20.17
CA ARG A 9 0.85 10.53 18.84
C ARG A 9 1.67 9.82 17.75
N TRP A 10 2.93 9.53 18.03
CA TRP A 10 3.80 8.78 17.10
C TRP A 10 3.31 7.37 16.84
N GLY A 11 2.87 6.64 17.88
CA GLY A 11 2.31 5.30 17.70
C GLY A 11 1.04 5.30 16.85
N MET A 12 0.16 6.27 17.08
CA MET A 12 -1.04 6.49 16.27
C MET A 12 -0.70 6.80 14.81
N LEU A 13 0.21 7.74 14.55
CA LEU A 13 0.61 8.11 13.19
C LEU A 13 1.24 6.93 12.43
N LEU A 14 2.10 6.14 13.09
CA LEU A 14 2.69 4.95 12.47
C LEU A 14 1.62 3.89 12.17
N ALA A 15 0.67 3.67 13.07
CA ALA A 15 -0.43 2.73 12.83
C ALA A 15 -1.29 3.17 11.64
N MET A 16 -1.66 4.45 11.59
CA MET A 16 -2.48 4.99 10.50
C MET A 16 -1.73 5.04 9.17
N LEU A 17 -0.43 5.38 9.19
CA LEU A 17 0.40 5.32 8.00
C LEU A 17 0.54 3.88 7.50
N GLY A 18 0.66 2.90 8.40
CA GLY A 18 0.73 1.49 8.04
C GLY A 18 -0.55 0.89 7.48
N MET A 19 -1.68 1.52 7.76
CA MET A 19 -2.95 1.20 7.14
C MET A 19 -3.02 1.75 5.71
N ALA A 20 -2.59 3.01 5.50
CA ALA A 20 -2.57 3.63 4.18
C ALA A 20 -1.49 3.04 3.25
N VAL A 21 -0.26 2.84 3.76
CA VAL A 21 0.85 2.28 2.99
C VAL A 21 0.73 0.76 2.93
N GLY A 22 0.14 0.27 1.83
CA GLY A 22 -0.08 -1.14 1.56
C GLY A 22 0.68 -1.65 0.33
N THR A 23 0.30 -2.84 -0.13
CA THR A 23 0.82 -3.41 -1.38
C THR A 23 0.58 -2.49 -2.58
N GLY A 24 -0.56 -1.78 -2.60
CA GLY A 24 -0.95 -0.81 -3.64
C GLY A 24 0.15 0.18 -4.02
N ASN A 25 0.81 0.77 -3.02
CA ASN A 25 1.90 1.71 -3.20
C ASN A 25 3.09 1.08 -3.94
N ILE A 26 3.37 -0.20 -3.68
CA ILE A 26 4.56 -0.88 -4.19
C ILE A 26 4.32 -1.55 -5.55
N TRP A 27 3.20 -2.26 -5.73
CA TRP A 27 2.95 -3.06 -6.93
C TRP A 27 2.05 -2.43 -7.98
N ARG A 28 1.22 -1.44 -7.61
CA ARG A 28 0.19 -0.86 -8.49
C ARG A 28 0.60 0.53 -8.92
N PHE A 29 1.01 1.39 -7.98
CA PHE A 29 1.35 2.77 -8.29
C PHE A 29 2.41 2.91 -9.40
N PRO A 30 3.55 2.18 -9.40
CA PRO A 30 4.56 2.35 -10.44
C PRO A 30 4.00 2.06 -11.84
N ARG A 31 3.14 1.04 -11.92
CA ARG A 31 2.45 0.67 -13.15
C ARG A 31 1.49 1.76 -13.61
N ILE A 32 0.60 2.20 -12.73
CA ILE A 32 -0.42 3.21 -13.08
C ILE A 32 0.25 4.52 -13.48
N ALA A 33 1.31 4.94 -12.78
CA ALA A 33 2.07 6.12 -13.17
C ALA A 33 2.66 5.95 -14.58
N ALA A 34 3.28 4.80 -14.86
CA ALA A 34 3.89 4.58 -16.16
C ALA A 34 2.90 4.39 -17.32
N SER A 35 1.77 3.72 -17.11
CA SER A 35 0.74 3.56 -18.14
C SER A 35 -0.04 4.84 -18.46
N ASN A 36 0.14 5.91 -17.67
CA ASN A 36 -0.65 7.16 -17.80
C ASN A 36 0.23 8.41 -17.98
N GLY A 37 1.36 8.29 -18.68
CA GLY A 37 2.18 9.45 -19.03
C GLY A 37 3.09 9.96 -17.91
N GLY A 38 3.42 9.11 -16.92
CA GLY A 38 4.46 9.37 -15.93
C GLY A 38 4.27 10.68 -15.17
N GLY A 39 5.10 11.67 -15.46
CA GLY A 39 5.05 13.00 -14.83
C GLY A 39 3.70 13.71 -14.98
N SER A 40 3.00 13.54 -16.10
CA SER A 40 1.67 14.13 -16.32
C SER A 40 0.64 13.57 -15.32
N PHE A 41 0.64 12.25 -15.14
CA PHE A 41 -0.17 11.58 -14.13
C PHE A 41 0.14 12.06 -12.70
N LEU A 42 1.41 12.27 -12.36
CA LEU A 42 1.79 12.75 -11.02
C LEU A 42 1.17 14.11 -10.68
N VAL A 43 1.02 15.00 -11.67
CA VAL A 43 0.36 16.31 -11.48
C VAL A 43 -1.11 16.10 -11.10
N ALA A 44 -1.86 15.34 -11.89
CA ALA A 44 -3.27 15.05 -11.60
C ALA A 44 -3.44 14.30 -10.26
N TRP A 45 -2.53 13.36 -9.97
CA TRP A 45 -2.53 12.59 -8.74
C TRP A 45 -2.24 13.45 -7.50
N ALA A 46 -1.34 14.43 -7.60
CA ALA A 46 -1.10 15.39 -6.53
C ALA A 46 -2.30 16.32 -6.29
N VAL A 47 -3.03 16.71 -7.35
CA VAL A 47 -4.26 17.50 -7.24
C VAL A 47 -5.33 16.72 -6.47
N PHE A 48 -5.56 15.45 -6.81
CA PHE A 48 -6.56 14.63 -6.12
C PHE A 48 -6.17 14.25 -4.70
N LEU A 49 -4.89 14.21 -4.35
CA LEU A 49 -4.47 14.09 -2.96
C LEU A 49 -5.08 15.22 -2.12
N LEU A 50 -5.00 16.46 -2.61
CA LEU A 50 -5.46 17.66 -1.89
C LEU A 50 -6.97 17.87 -1.97
N LEU A 51 -7.59 17.59 -3.12
CA LEU A 51 -9.01 17.87 -3.36
C LEU A 51 -9.94 16.72 -2.95
N TRP A 52 -9.44 15.49 -2.88
CA TRP A 52 -10.25 14.31 -2.60
C TRP A 52 -9.78 13.57 -1.35
N SER A 53 -8.54 13.07 -1.35
CA SER A 53 -8.06 12.18 -0.30
C SER A 53 -7.98 12.89 1.05
N VAL A 54 -7.28 14.02 1.15
CA VAL A 54 -7.13 14.75 2.42
C VAL A 54 -8.47 15.20 3.02
N PRO A 55 -9.41 15.81 2.27
CA PRO A 55 -10.72 16.15 2.81
C PRO A 55 -11.49 14.95 3.36
N LEU A 56 -11.50 13.82 2.66
CA LEU A 56 -12.15 12.59 3.13
C LEU A 56 -11.46 12.03 4.39
N LEU A 57 -10.13 12.03 4.43
CA LEU A 57 -9.39 11.65 5.63
C LEU A 57 -9.76 12.53 6.82
N ILE A 58 -9.85 13.86 6.64
CA ILE A 58 -10.29 14.81 7.68
C ILE A 58 -11.68 14.45 8.20
N LEU A 59 -12.61 14.10 7.30
CA LEU A 59 -13.96 13.68 7.68
C LEU A 59 -13.94 12.40 8.50
N GLU A 60 -13.24 11.37 8.04
CA GLU A 60 -13.14 10.08 8.76
C GLU A 60 -12.49 10.25 10.14
N PHE A 61 -11.42 11.04 10.21
CA PHE A 61 -10.79 11.41 11.47
C PHE A 61 -11.76 12.12 12.42
N GLY A 62 -12.49 13.12 11.90
CA GLY A 62 -13.48 13.88 12.66
C GLY A 62 -14.60 12.98 13.17
N MET A 63 -15.12 12.12 12.31
CA MET A 63 -16.20 11.18 12.63
C MET A 63 -15.80 10.17 13.69
N GLY A 64 -14.67 9.47 13.51
CA GLY A 64 -14.20 8.47 14.48
C GLY A 64 -13.86 9.09 15.83
N LYS A 65 -13.20 10.25 15.83
CA LYS A 65 -12.83 10.97 17.06
C LYS A 65 -14.05 11.51 17.82
N ALA A 66 -15.07 12.01 17.11
CA ALA A 66 -16.27 12.57 17.73
C ALA A 66 -17.23 11.49 18.24
N THR A 67 -17.44 10.43 17.45
CA THR A 67 -18.46 9.41 17.76
C THR A 67 -17.94 8.25 18.60
N ARG A 68 -16.62 8.01 18.61
CA ARG A 68 -15.99 6.88 19.33
C ARG A 68 -16.67 5.53 19.04
N SER A 69 -17.16 5.37 17.83
CA SER A 69 -17.94 4.23 17.37
C SER A 69 -17.39 3.75 16.02
N GLY A 70 -17.55 2.46 15.72
CA GLY A 70 -17.20 1.91 14.39
C GLY A 70 -18.07 2.50 13.27
N ALA A 71 -17.75 2.18 12.01
CA ALA A 71 -18.36 2.80 10.83
C ALA A 71 -19.90 2.94 10.91
N ILE A 72 -20.62 1.85 11.18
CA ILE A 72 -22.10 1.85 11.33
C ILE A 72 -22.54 2.85 12.40
N GLY A 73 -21.94 2.77 13.59
CA GLY A 73 -22.28 3.64 14.72
C GLY A 73 -21.96 5.11 14.46
N SER A 74 -20.89 5.41 13.73
CA SER A 74 -20.56 6.79 13.34
C SER A 74 -21.61 7.41 12.43
N PHE A 75 -22.09 6.69 11.41
CA PHE A 75 -23.15 7.17 10.53
C PHE A 75 -24.47 7.36 11.30
N VAL A 76 -24.83 6.41 12.16
CA VAL A 76 -26.01 6.51 13.03
C VAL A 76 -25.96 7.74 13.95
N THR A 77 -24.79 7.99 14.55
CA THR A 77 -24.62 9.09 15.51
C THR A 77 -24.62 10.45 14.83
N MET A 78 -23.99 10.57 13.66
CA MET A 78 -23.84 11.85 12.96
C MET A 78 -25.09 12.26 12.17
N ILE A 79 -25.79 11.30 11.56
CA ILE A 79 -26.84 11.57 10.57
C ILE A 79 -28.20 10.94 10.96
N GLY A 80 -28.19 9.95 11.87
CA GLY A 80 -29.39 9.30 12.41
C GLY A 80 -29.51 7.83 12.05
N PRO A 81 -30.36 7.06 12.76
CA PRO A 81 -30.44 5.60 12.65
C PRO A 81 -30.83 5.09 11.25
N GLY A 82 -31.56 5.88 10.47
CA GLY A 82 -31.93 5.54 9.08
C GLY A 82 -30.74 5.44 8.12
N PHE A 83 -29.56 5.95 8.49
CA PHE A 83 -28.34 5.92 7.67
C PHE A 83 -27.34 4.85 8.10
N ALA A 84 -27.73 3.92 9.00
CA ALA A 84 -26.89 2.80 9.42
C ALA A 84 -26.36 1.97 8.23
N TRP A 85 -27.14 1.87 7.17
CA TRP A 85 -26.78 1.13 5.95
C TRP A 85 -25.53 1.70 5.26
N MET A 86 -25.25 3.00 5.35
CA MET A 86 -24.06 3.61 4.73
C MET A 86 -22.78 3.08 5.39
N GLY A 87 -22.76 3.06 6.73
CA GLY A 87 -21.63 2.49 7.47
C GLY A 87 -21.52 0.98 7.29
N ALA A 88 -22.65 0.28 7.18
CA ALA A 88 -22.67 -1.16 6.92
C ALA A 88 -22.13 -1.48 5.51
N TRP A 89 -22.45 -0.64 4.53
CA TRP A 89 -21.93 -0.75 3.17
C TRP A 89 -20.42 -0.55 3.14
N VAL A 90 -19.90 0.48 3.81
CA VAL A 90 -18.44 0.72 3.93
C VAL A 90 -17.75 -0.49 4.55
N ALA A 91 -18.27 -1.00 5.68
CA ALA A 91 -17.71 -2.16 6.36
C ALA A 91 -17.75 -3.43 5.47
N PHE A 92 -18.86 -3.65 4.76
CA PHE A 92 -19.01 -4.77 3.83
C PHE A 92 -17.99 -4.70 2.69
N VAL A 93 -17.84 -3.55 2.04
CA VAL A 93 -16.90 -3.38 0.92
C VAL A 93 -15.46 -3.61 1.38
N ALA A 94 -15.06 -3.03 2.51
CA ALA A 94 -13.72 -3.25 3.07
C ALA A 94 -13.48 -4.73 3.46
N THR A 95 -14.51 -5.40 4.01
CA THR A 95 -14.46 -6.85 4.29
C THR A 95 -14.32 -7.68 3.00
N ALA A 96 -15.04 -7.33 1.95
CA ALA A 96 -14.94 -8.01 0.66
C ALA A 96 -13.54 -7.83 0.03
N ILE A 97 -12.92 -6.67 0.22
CA ILE A 97 -11.53 -6.42 -0.20
C ILE A 97 -10.56 -7.31 0.59
N MET A 98 -10.78 -7.44 1.91
CA MET A 98 -9.95 -8.30 2.76
C MET A 98 -9.89 -9.77 2.28
N PHE A 99 -10.98 -10.29 1.69
CA PHE A 99 -11.04 -11.66 1.20
C PHE A 99 -9.96 -11.97 0.16
N TYR A 100 -9.74 -11.09 -0.82
CA TYR A 100 -8.66 -11.29 -1.79
C TYR A 100 -7.32 -10.76 -1.26
N TYR A 101 -7.32 -9.68 -0.47
CA TYR A 101 -6.10 -9.06 0.02
C TYR A 101 -5.27 -10.00 0.91
N SER A 102 -5.93 -10.79 1.75
CA SER A 102 -5.28 -11.81 2.58
C SER A 102 -4.60 -12.92 1.76
N VAL A 103 -5.13 -13.25 0.58
CA VAL A 103 -4.48 -14.16 -0.37
C VAL A 103 -3.23 -13.51 -0.95
N VAL A 104 -3.28 -12.23 -1.32
CA VAL A 104 -2.11 -11.45 -1.77
C VAL A 104 -1.02 -11.42 -0.70
N MET A 105 -1.37 -11.22 0.56
CA MET A 105 -0.40 -11.31 1.66
C MET A 105 0.24 -12.71 1.76
N GLY A 106 -0.53 -13.78 1.54
CA GLY A 106 0.02 -15.14 1.46
C GLY A 106 1.04 -15.31 0.34
N TRP A 107 0.79 -14.71 -0.82
CA TRP A 107 1.70 -14.69 -1.96
C TRP A 107 3.02 -13.98 -1.63
N THR A 108 2.97 -12.82 -0.95
CA THR A 108 4.20 -12.09 -0.57
C THR A 108 5.04 -12.88 0.43
N ILE A 109 4.42 -13.59 1.38
CA ILE A 109 5.11 -14.51 2.30
C ILE A 109 5.83 -15.62 1.52
N ARG A 110 5.16 -16.26 0.58
CA ARG A 110 5.74 -17.33 -0.24
C ARG A 110 6.97 -16.85 -1.00
N PHE A 111 6.87 -15.69 -1.65
CA PHE A 111 7.97 -15.14 -2.45
C PHE A 111 9.13 -14.67 -1.58
N PHE A 112 8.86 -14.09 -0.40
CA PHE A 112 9.92 -13.76 0.54
C PHE A 112 10.71 -15.01 0.98
N LEU A 113 10.02 -16.08 1.39
CA LEU A 113 10.70 -17.32 1.78
C LEU A 113 11.48 -17.96 0.60
N ALA A 114 10.90 -17.89 -0.60
CA ALA A 114 11.54 -18.39 -1.80
C ALA A 114 12.76 -17.56 -2.22
N SER A 115 12.72 -16.24 -2.06
CA SER A 115 13.85 -15.36 -2.41
C SER A 115 15.01 -15.56 -1.42
N VAL A 116 14.70 -15.72 -0.13
CA VAL A 116 15.72 -16.01 0.90
C VAL A 116 16.36 -17.37 0.68
N SER A 117 15.58 -18.39 0.30
CA SER A 117 16.13 -19.74 0.01
C SER A 117 16.80 -19.87 -1.36
N GLY A 118 16.58 -18.92 -2.28
CA GLY A 118 17.08 -18.98 -3.65
C GLY A 118 16.24 -19.89 -4.56
N ALA A 119 15.02 -20.22 -4.13
CA ALA A 119 14.09 -21.06 -4.87
C ALA A 119 13.32 -20.32 -5.97
N VAL A 120 13.33 -18.97 -5.99
CA VAL A 120 12.75 -18.20 -7.10
C VAL A 120 13.69 -18.31 -8.30
N PRO A 121 13.31 -19.02 -9.38
CA PRO A 121 14.16 -19.15 -10.54
C PRO A 121 14.20 -17.82 -11.29
N SER A 122 15.38 -17.28 -11.58
CA SER A 122 15.51 -16.03 -12.33
C SER A 122 15.03 -16.12 -13.78
N ALA A 123 15.07 -17.31 -14.39
CA ALA A 123 14.76 -17.51 -15.80
C ALA A 123 13.28 -17.81 -16.09
N VAL A 124 12.53 -18.40 -15.14
CA VAL A 124 11.11 -18.76 -15.34
C VAL A 124 10.25 -18.47 -14.10
N PRO A 125 10.20 -17.23 -13.57
CA PRO A 125 9.37 -16.91 -12.40
C PRO A 125 7.87 -17.15 -12.63
N GLU A 126 7.39 -17.06 -13.87
CA GLU A 126 5.99 -17.28 -14.24
C GLU A 126 5.52 -18.69 -13.88
N ALA A 127 6.28 -19.73 -14.28
CA ALA A 127 5.94 -21.11 -13.93
C ALA A 127 5.96 -21.35 -12.40
N PHE A 128 6.84 -20.67 -11.68
CA PHE A 128 6.87 -20.72 -10.22
C PHE A 128 5.63 -20.08 -9.60
N TRP A 129 5.17 -18.97 -10.17
CA TRP A 129 3.97 -18.26 -9.74
C TRP A 129 2.69 -19.05 -10.03
N GLU A 130 2.48 -19.43 -11.29
CA GLU A 130 1.27 -20.13 -11.74
C GLU A 130 1.14 -21.50 -11.08
N GLY A 131 2.27 -22.19 -10.89
CA GLY A 131 2.34 -23.45 -10.15
C GLY A 131 2.03 -23.33 -8.65
N TYR A 132 1.80 -22.12 -8.14
CA TYR A 132 1.51 -21.84 -6.74
C TYR A 132 0.17 -21.14 -6.50
N ALA A 133 -0.12 -20.07 -7.24
CA ALA A 133 -1.16 -19.10 -6.91
C ALA A 133 -2.56 -19.71 -6.75
N GLY A 134 -2.90 -20.74 -7.55
CA GLY A 134 -4.18 -21.45 -7.52
C GLY A 134 -4.16 -22.78 -6.76
N THR A 135 -3.10 -23.09 -6.00
CA THR A 135 -2.93 -24.40 -5.36
C THR A 135 -3.41 -24.42 -3.90
N PRO A 136 -3.70 -25.60 -3.31
CA PRO A 136 -3.97 -25.72 -1.88
C PRO A 136 -2.83 -25.20 -0.98
N ALA A 137 -1.59 -25.13 -1.48
CA ALA A 137 -0.48 -24.54 -0.74
C ALA A 137 -0.67 -23.02 -0.51
N ALA A 138 -1.31 -22.31 -1.46
CA ALA A 138 -1.66 -20.91 -1.29
C ALA A 138 -2.64 -20.70 -0.12
N LEU A 139 -3.57 -21.64 0.09
CA LEU A 139 -4.49 -21.62 1.24
C LEU A 139 -3.74 -21.65 2.57
N VAL A 140 -2.63 -22.40 2.68
CA VAL A 140 -1.81 -22.44 3.89
C VAL A 140 -1.24 -21.05 4.19
N THR A 141 -0.66 -20.37 3.20
CA THR A 141 -0.12 -19.01 3.43
C THR A 141 -1.20 -17.97 3.67
N HIS A 142 -2.39 -18.13 3.09
CA HIS A 142 -3.55 -17.29 3.40
C HIS A 142 -3.98 -17.46 4.87
N VAL A 143 -4.08 -18.70 5.37
CA VAL A 143 -4.39 -18.98 6.78
C VAL A 143 -3.32 -18.40 7.71
N VAL A 144 -2.05 -18.51 7.33
CA VAL A 144 -0.94 -17.88 8.07
C VAL A 144 -1.09 -16.36 8.07
N ALA A 145 -1.37 -15.73 6.92
CA ALA A 145 -1.57 -14.29 6.81
C ALA A 145 -2.72 -13.78 7.70
N MET A 146 -3.88 -14.45 7.63
CA MET A 146 -5.02 -14.15 8.51
C MET A 146 -4.68 -14.36 9.98
N GLY A 147 -3.97 -15.44 10.32
CA GLY A 147 -3.51 -15.71 11.69
C GLY A 147 -2.56 -14.65 12.22
N MET A 148 -1.65 -14.14 11.38
CA MET A 148 -0.74 -13.03 11.73
C MET A 148 -1.49 -11.73 11.98
N GLY A 149 -2.49 -11.39 11.15
CA GLY A 149 -3.33 -10.22 11.35
C GLY A 149 -4.20 -10.33 12.61
N LEU A 150 -4.91 -11.45 12.77
CA LEU A 150 -5.76 -11.74 13.93
C LEU A 150 -4.95 -11.75 15.23
N PHE A 151 -3.72 -12.27 15.21
CA PHE A 151 -2.85 -12.24 16.38
C PHE A 151 -2.60 -10.81 16.86
N VAL A 152 -2.31 -9.88 15.96
CA VAL A 152 -2.09 -8.46 16.31
C VAL A 152 -3.38 -7.83 16.85
N VAL A 153 -4.50 -8.00 16.14
CA VAL A 153 -5.81 -7.46 16.51
C VAL A 153 -6.31 -8.02 17.85
N SER A 154 -6.05 -9.30 18.15
CA SER A 154 -6.41 -9.93 19.43
C SER A 154 -5.76 -9.29 20.66
N LYS A 155 -4.69 -8.50 20.47
CA LYS A 155 -4.01 -7.72 21.53
C LYS A 155 -4.55 -6.29 21.62
N GLY A 156 -5.58 -5.94 20.85
CA GLY A 156 -6.21 -4.63 20.75
C GLY A 156 -5.25 -3.54 20.27
N VAL A 157 -5.57 -2.29 20.61
CA VAL A 157 -4.81 -1.09 20.21
C VAL A 157 -3.32 -1.19 20.55
N LYS A 158 -2.96 -1.80 21.69
CA LYS A 158 -1.55 -1.99 22.07
C LYS A 158 -0.82 -2.90 21.10
N GLY A 159 -1.49 -3.96 20.61
CA GLY A 159 -0.96 -4.86 19.58
C GLY A 159 -0.68 -4.12 18.28
N ILE A 160 -1.71 -3.43 17.78
CA ILE A 160 -1.65 -2.63 16.55
C ILE A 160 -0.51 -1.61 16.63
N GLU A 161 -0.43 -0.86 17.73
CA GLU A 161 0.61 0.15 17.92
C GLU A 161 2.01 -0.46 18.01
N THR A 162 2.17 -1.59 18.70
CA THR A 162 3.47 -2.27 18.82
C THR A 162 3.94 -2.80 17.47
N ALA A 163 3.04 -3.42 16.71
CA ALA A 163 3.33 -3.90 15.36
C ALA A 163 3.72 -2.74 14.45
N ALA A 164 2.92 -1.66 14.42
CA ALA A 164 3.18 -0.50 13.56
C ALA A 164 4.50 0.21 13.89
N LYS A 165 4.85 0.33 15.18
CA LYS A 165 6.12 0.93 15.64
C LYS A 165 7.35 0.20 15.12
N PHE A 166 7.22 -1.08 14.78
CA PHE A 166 8.30 -1.87 14.19
C PHE A 166 8.17 -1.93 12.66
N LEU A 167 7.03 -2.40 12.16
CA LEU A 167 6.83 -2.71 10.75
C LEU A 167 6.95 -1.48 9.84
N ILE A 168 6.42 -0.32 10.25
CA ILE A 168 6.38 0.87 9.39
C ILE A 168 7.74 1.55 9.26
N PRO A 169 8.50 1.82 10.35
CA PRO A 169 9.86 2.29 10.20
C PRO A 169 10.76 1.32 9.42
N SER A 170 10.62 0.00 9.64
CA SER A 170 11.35 -1.00 8.86
C SER A 170 10.97 -0.98 7.38
N LEU A 171 9.68 -0.88 7.05
CA LEU A 171 9.20 -0.75 5.68
C LEU A 171 9.79 0.48 4.98
N ILE A 172 9.73 1.65 5.63
CA ILE A 172 10.29 2.90 5.10
C ILE A 172 11.79 2.72 4.82
N LEU A 173 12.54 2.13 5.76
CA LEU A 173 13.98 1.91 5.58
C LEU A 173 14.27 0.95 4.42
N LEU A 174 13.51 -0.14 4.30
CA LEU A 174 13.65 -1.11 3.20
C LEU A 174 13.39 -0.46 1.84
N VAL A 175 12.30 0.31 1.72
CA VAL A 175 11.97 1.02 0.49
C VAL A 175 13.04 2.04 0.14
N ILE A 176 13.50 2.86 1.10
CA ILE A 176 14.60 3.82 0.86
C ILE A 176 15.86 3.11 0.37
N LEU A 177 16.25 2.00 1.01
CA LEU A 177 17.44 1.23 0.60
C LEU A 177 17.30 0.71 -0.83
N LEU A 178 16.14 0.15 -1.18
CA LEU A 178 15.86 -0.35 -2.52
C LEU A 178 15.81 0.77 -3.56
N THR A 179 15.22 1.92 -3.22
CA THR A 179 15.21 3.12 -4.06
C THR A 179 16.64 3.61 -4.31
N ILE A 180 17.49 3.69 -3.28
CA ILE A 180 18.91 4.05 -3.43
C ILE A 180 19.60 3.08 -4.38
N ARG A 181 19.37 1.76 -4.20
CA ARG A 181 19.94 0.77 -5.12
C ARG A 181 19.49 1.01 -6.56
N ALA A 182 18.20 1.25 -6.77
CA ALA A 182 17.64 1.47 -8.11
C ALA A 182 18.23 2.70 -8.79
N VAL A 183 18.34 3.84 -8.10
CA VAL A 183 18.88 5.08 -8.71
C VAL A 183 20.40 5.03 -8.96
N THR A 184 21.12 4.10 -8.32
CA THR A 184 22.55 3.88 -8.58
C THR A 184 22.84 2.94 -9.76
N LEU A 185 21.81 2.35 -10.38
CA LEU A 185 22.00 1.50 -11.55
C LEU A 185 22.36 2.34 -12.79
N PRO A 186 23.24 1.86 -13.69
CA PRO A 186 23.49 2.53 -14.97
C PRO A 186 22.20 2.64 -15.78
N GLY A 187 21.86 3.83 -16.26
CA GLY A 187 20.61 4.07 -17.01
C GLY A 187 19.38 4.39 -16.17
N ALA A 188 19.47 4.37 -14.83
CA ALA A 188 18.35 4.70 -13.94
C ALA A 188 17.79 6.12 -14.13
N THR A 189 18.61 7.03 -14.67
CA THR A 189 18.21 8.41 -14.98
C THR A 189 17.04 8.49 -15.96
N GLU A 190 16.92 7.53 -16.87
CA GLU A 190 15.79 7.46 -17.81
C GLU A 190 14.46 7.19 -17.07
N GLY A 191 14.48 6.30 -16.07
CA GLY A 191 13.31 6.04 -15.22
C GLY A 191 12.90 7.27 -14.40
N LEU A 192 13.87 8.04 -13.91
CA LEU A 192 13.60 9.33 -13.24
C LEU A 192 13.04 10.37 -14.21
N ALA A 193 13.65 10.50 -15.39
CA ALA A 193 13.20 11.45 -16.41
C ALA A 193 11.77 11.14 -16.84
N PHE A 194 11.45 9.87 -17.06
CA PHE A 194 10.11 9.40 -17.39
C PHE A 194 9.09 9.72 -16.27
N LEU A 195 9.46 9.51 -15.01
CA LEU A 195 8.54 9.74 -13.88
C LEU A 195 8.34 11.24 -13.55
N PHE A 196 9.34 12.08 -13.79
CA PHE A 196 9.35 13.48 -13.34
C PHE A 196 9.29 14.52 -14.47
N THR A 197 9.19 14.12 -15.74
CA THR A 197 9.01 15.04 -16.86
C THR A 197 7.53 15.06 -17.29
N PRO A 198 6.74 16.07 -16.88
CA PRO A 198 5.36 16.17 -17.30
C PRO A 198 5.24 16.69 -18.74
N HIS A 199 4.39 16.05 -19.54
CA HIS A 199 3.99 16.55 -20.85
C HIS A 199 2.62 17.23 -20.72
N LEU A 200 2.61 18.56 -20.71
CA LEU A 200 1.39 19.35 -20.43
C LEU A 200 0.23 19.07 -21.38
N ALA A 201 0.50 18.61 -22.61
CA ALA A 201 -0.54 18.22 -23.55
C ALA A 201 -1.37 17.03 -23.06
N ASP A 202 -0.75 16.09 -22.34
CA ASP A 202 -1.42 14.92 -21.80
C ASP A 202 -2.45 15.29 -20.74
N LEU A 203 -2.27 16.43 -20.04
CA LEU A 203 -3.25 16.90 -19.05
C LEU A 203 -4.60 17.29 -19.66
N ALA A 204 -4.68 17.44 -20.99
CA ALA A 204 -5.94 17.60 -21.70
C ALA A 204 -6.74 16.30 -21.81
N ASP A 205 -6.10 15.14 -21.61
CA ASP A 205 -6.77 13.84 -21.59
C ASP A 205 -7.45 13.59 -20.24
N SER A 206 -8.79 13.52 -20.28
CA SER A 206 -9.61 13.17 -19.11
C SER A 206 -9.29 11.80 -18.51
N GLY A 207 -8.74 10.86 -19.30
CA GLY A 207 -8.35 9.53 -18.84
C GLY A 207 -7.28 9.59 -17.74
N ILE A 208 -6.28 10.47 -17.87
CA ILE A 208 -5.22 10.64 -16.86
C ILE A 208 -5.81 11.10 -15.53
N TRP A 209 -6.77 12.03 -15.56
CA TRP A 209 -7.45 12.50 -14.36
C TRP A 209 -8.29 11.41 -13.70
N LEU A 210 -9.00 10.61 -14.50
CA LEU A 210 -9.79 9.48 -13.99
C LEU A 210 -8.90 8.44 -13.30
N GLU A 211 -7.77 8.09 -13.93
CA GLU A 211 -6.80 7.14 -13.37
C GLU A 211 -6.10 7.71 -12.12
N ALA A 212 -5.79 9.01 -12.11
CA ALA A 212 -5.19 9.68 -10.96
C ALA A 212 -6.13 9.76 -9.75
N LEU A 213 -7.42 10.03 -9.98
CA LEU A 213 -8.45 9.98 -8.94
C LEU A 213 -8.61 8.55 -8.42
N THR A 214 -8.71 7.59 -9.34
CA THR A 214 -8.85 6.17 -9.00
C THR A 214 -7.64 5.70 -8.20
N GLN A 215 -6.41 6.04 -8.61
CA GLN A 215 -5.22 5.73 -7.82
C GLN A 215 -5.31 6.34 -6.42
N ASN A 216 -5.64 7.62 -6.27
CA ASN A 216 -5.78 8.24 -4.93
C ASN A 216 -6.79 7.51 -4.02
N ALA A 217 -7.94 7.14 -4.57
CA ALA A 217 -9.00 6.46 -3.83
C ALA A 217 -8.61 5.05 -3.37
N TRP A 218 -7.80 4.34 -4.16
CA TRP A 218 -7.28 3.01 -3.82
C TRP A 218 -6.01 3.04 -2.96
N ASP A 219 -5.25 4.14 -2.98
CA ASP A 219 -3.93 4.24 -2.35
C ASP A 219 -4.03 4.74 -0.91
N THR A 220 -4.80 5.81 -0.65
CA THR A 220 -4.85 6.43 0.70
C THR A 220 -5.81 5.75 1.67
N GLY A 221 -6.71 4.88 1.17
CA GLY A 221 -7.79 4.29 1.95
C GLY A 221 -8.88 5.29 2.40
N ALA A 222 -8.89 6.49 1.82
CA ALA A 222 -9.86 7.53 2.18
C ALA A 222 -11.29 7.11 1.83
N GLY A 223 -12.18 7.14 2.83
CA GLY A 223 -13.59 6.74 2.70
C GLY A 223 -13.84 5.24 2.88
N TRP A 224 -12.84 4.46 3.29
CA TRP A 224 -12.96 3.01 3.51
C TRP A 224 -13.33 2.65 4.95
N GLY A 225 -13.50 3.63 5.84
CA GLY A 225 -13.80 3.43 7.25
C GLY A 225 -12.58 3.04 8.10
N LEU A 226 -11.45 2.68 7.50
CA LEU A 226 -10.23 2.26 8.22
C LEU A 226 -9.67 3.38 9.11
N VAL A 227 -9.58 4.60 8.57
CA VAL A 227 -9.14 5.79 9.31
C VAL A 227 -10.12 6.13 10.40
N LEU A 228 -11.42 6.03 10.10
CA LEU A 228 -12.49 6.24 11.08
C LEU A 228 -12.33 5.27 12.25
N THR A 229 -12.12 3.98 12.01
CA THR A 229 -11.95 2.97 13.06
C THR A 229 -10.72 3.27 13.92
N TYR A 230 -9.57 3.57 13.31
CA TYR A 230 -8.38 3.93 14.09
C TYR A 230 -8.56 5.26 14.83
N ALA A 231 -9.37 6.18 14.31
CA ALA A 231 -9.65 7.45 14.94
C ALA A 231 -10.42 7.32 16.27
N ILE A 232 -11.14 6.19 16.47
CA ILE A 232 -11.80 5.84 17.74
C ILE A 232 -10.77 5.76 18.88
N TYR A 233 -9.52 5.38 18.59
CA TYR A 233 -8.44 5.20 19.57
C TYR A 233 -7.57 6.44 19.78
N MET A 234 -7.90 7.57 19.14
CA MET A 234 -7.13 8.81 19.26
C MET A 234 -7.34 9.52 20.59
N ARG A 235 -6.33 10.26 21.05
CA ARG A 235 -6.53 11.15 22.20
C ARG A 235 -7.34 12.37 21.78
N SER A 236 -8.14 12.92 22.69
CA SER A 236 -9.00 14.07 22.38
C SER A 236 -8.22 15.33 21.94
N ARG A 237 -6.96 15.44 22.35
CA ARG A 237 -6.07 16.57 22.01
C ARG A 237 -5.42 16.50 20.62
N GLU A 238 -5.54 15.38 19.91
CA GLU A 238 -4.86 15.19 18.62
C GLU A 238 -5.52 16.06 17.53
N ASP A 239 -4.70 16.69 16.69
CA ASP A 239 -5.16 17.53 15.59
C ASP A 239 -5.59 16.68 14.39
N THR A 240 -6.88 16.71 14.06
CA THR A 240 -7.47 15.94 12.96
C THR A 240 -6.93 16.37 11.60
N ALA A 241 -6.86 17.67 11.33
CA ALA A 241 -6.46 18.18 10.01
C ALA A 241 -4.98 17.89 9.74
N LEU A 242 -4.12 18.21 10.70
CA LEU A 242 -2.69 17.95 10.59
C LEU A 242 -2.40 16.46 10.38
N ASN A 243 -3.07 15.58 11.12
CA ASN A 243 -2.85 14.14 10.98
C ASN A 243 -3.32 13.62 9.61
N ALA A 244 -4.44 14.11 9.09
CA ALA A 244 -4.91 13.78 7.75
C ALA A 244 -3.90 14.15 6.65
N PHE A 245 -3.32 15.36 6.72
CA PHE A 245 -2.26 15.77 5.80
C PHE A 245 -1.02 14.89 5.92
N VAL A 246 -0.55 14.63 7.15
CA VAL A 246 0.65 13.79 7.38
C VAL A 246 0.46 12.39 6.80
N ILE A 247 -0.72 11.79 6.94
CA ILE A 247 -1.00 10.45 6.42
C ILE A 247 -1.12 10.48 4.90
N GLY A 248 -1.86 11.43 4.32
CA GLY A 248 -2.00 11.55 2.86
C GLY A 248 -0.65 11.77 2.17
N PHE A 249 0.16 12.71 2.66
CA PHE A 249 1.50 12.95 2.12
C PHE A 249 2.46 11.78 2.39
N GLY A 250 2.41 11.17 3.57
CA GLY A 250 3.23 10.01 3.92
C GLY A 250 2.94 8.82 3.00
N ASN A 251 1.66 8.56 2.73
CA ASN A 251 1.23 7.55 1.77
C ASN A 251 1.80 7.80 0.37
N ASN A 252 1.58 9.00 -0.16
CA ASN A 252 2.03 9.35 -1.50
C ASN A 252 3.56 9.38 -1.62
N ALA A 253 4.28 9.77 -0.57
CA ALA A 253 5.74 9.67 -0.54
C ALA A 253 6.21 8.22 -0.69
N MET A 254 5.56 7.26 -0.02
CA MET A 254 5.87 5.85 -0.16
C MET A 254 5.56 5.33 -1.57
N SER A 255 4.42 5.71 -2.15
CA SER A 255 4.08 5.39 -3.54
C SER A 255 5.13 5.94 -4.51
N LEU A 256 5.55 7.19 -4.33
CA LEU A 256 6.57 7.81 -5.18
C LEU A 256 7.93 7.10 -5.06
N LEU A 257 8.37 6.76 -3.85
CA LEU A 257 9.62 6.00 -3.64
C LEU A 257 9.57 4.62 -4.31
N ALA A 258 8.42 3.94 -4.24
CA ALA A 258 8.22 2.67 -4.93
C ALA A 258 8.18 2.85 -6.47
N GLY A 259 7.56 3.92 -6.96
CA GLY A 259 7.58 4.31 -8.38
C GLY A 259 9.01 4.49 -8.88
N ILE A 260 9.82 5.26 -8.15
CA ILE A 260 11.25 5.45 -8.45
C ILE A 260 11.98 4.10 -8.43
N MET A 261 11.80 3.31 -7.37
CA MET A 261 12.45 2.01 -7.20
C MET A 261 12.18 1.08 -8.38
N VAL A 262 10.92 0.91 -8.78
CA VAL A 262 10.53 -0.01 -9.86
C VAL A 262 10.94 0.54 -11.21
N LEU A 263 10.58 1.79 -11.55
CA LEU A 263 10.82 2.34 -12.88
C LEU A 263 12.31 2.55 -13.16
N CYS A 264 13.10 3.04 -12.19
CA CYS A 264 14.55 3.12 -12.37
C CYS A 264 15.18 1.75 -12.64
N THR A 265 14.69 0.71 -11.95
CA THR A 265 15.19 -0.66 -12.17
C THR A 265 14.77 -1.19 -13.55
N VAL A 266 13.53 -0.95 -13.98
CA VAL A 266 13.04 -1.36 -15.31
C VAL A 266 13.88 -0.71 -16.41
N PHE A 267 14.02 0.60 -16.41
CA PHE A 267 14.75 1.34 -17.44
C PHE A 267 16.26 1.06 -17.43
N ALA A 268 16.84 0.75 -16.26
CA ALA A 268 18.26 0.41 -16.16
C ALA A 268 18.60 -1.01 -16.65
N VAL A 269 17.67 -1.96 -16.50
CA VAL A 269 17.94 -3.39 -16.70
C VAL A 269 17.31 -3.92 -17.99
N MET A 270 16.06 -3.55 -18.29
CA MET A 270 15.31 -4.01 -19.46
C MET A 270 14.53 -2.87 -20.12
N PRO A 271 15.21 -1.83 -20.63
CA PRO A 271 14.55 -0.66 -21.23
C PRO A 271 13.64 -1.02 -22.41
N ASP A 272 14.05 -1.96 -23.27
CA ASP A 272 13.29 -2.38 -24.45
C ASP A 272 11.98 -3.12 -24.10
N ALA A 273 11.87 -3.64 -22.87
CA ALA A 273 10.70 -4.35 -22.37
C ALA A 273 9.86 -3.49 -21.41
N ALA A 274 10.15 -2.19 -21.24
CA ALA A 274 9.51 -1.35 -20.23
C ALA A 274 7.98 -1.34 -20.35
N ASP A 275 7.44 -1.16 -21.56
CA ASP A 275 6.00 -1.16 -21.83
C ASP A 275 5.35 -2.52 -21.53
N GLN A 276 6.05 -3.62 -21.84
CA GLN A 276 5.57 -4.97 -21.55
C GLN A 276 5.55 -5.25 -20.04
N ILE A 277 6.61 -4.85 -19.32
CA ILE A 277 6.75 -5.02 -17.87
C ILE A 277 5.65 -4.26 -17.13
N VAL A 278 5.46 -2.99 -17.49
CA VAL A 278 4.41 -2.14 -16.93
C VAL A 278 3.03 -2.66 -17.34
N GLY A 279 2.84 -3.14 -18.57
CA GLY A 279 1.58 -3.70 -19.04
C GLY A 279 1.15 -5.02 -18.39
N ALA A 280 2.02 -5.69 -17.63
CA ALA A 280 1.80 -7.05 -17.11
C ALA A 280 0.80 -7.17 -15.94
N GLY A 281 0.11 -6.09 -15.56
CA GLY A 281 -0.76 -6.07 -14.39
C GLY A 281 0.00 -6.11 -13.06
N ASN A 282 -0.72 -6.16 -11.93
CA ASN A 282 -0.11 -6.04 -10.61
C ASN A 282 0.65 -7.33 -10.23
N GLU A 283 0.04 -8.49 -10.50
CA GLU A 283 0.65 -9.80 -10.24
C GLU A 283 1.84 -10.05 -11.16
N GLY A 284 1.70 -9.78 -12.46
CA GLY A 284 2.76 -10.00 -13.44
C GLY A 284 3.98 -9.10 -13.17
N LEU A 285 3.78 -7.82 -12.87
CA LEU A 285 4.89 -6.94 -12.49
C LEU A 285 5.64 -7.50 -11.27
N THR A 286 4.90 -7.87 -10.21
CA THR A 286 5.48 -8.20 -8.90
C THR A 286 6.09 -9.59 -8.81
N PHE A 287 5.38 -10.60 -9.32
CA PHE A 287 5.73 -12.00 -9.14
C PHE A 287 6.44 -12.61 -10.35
N ILE A 288 6.38 -11.94 -11.51
CA ILE A 288 7.05 -12.39 -12.73
C ILE A 288 8.24 -11.47 -13.04
N TRP A 289 8.00 -10.19 -13.30
CA TRP A 289 9.04 -9.29 -13.83
C TRP A 289 10.04 -8.81 -12.78
N VAL A 290 9.58 -8.46 -11.57
CA VAL A 290 10.50 -8.01 -10.50
C VAL A 290 11.56 -9.06 -10.17
N PRO A 291 11.24 -10.37 -10.01
CA PRO A 291 12.27 -11.41 -9.88
C PRO A 291 13.27 -11.47 -11.04
N GLN A 292 12.81 -11.29 -12.29
CA GLN A 292 13.71 -11.26 -13.46
C GLN A 292 14.64 -10.04 -13.44
N LEU A 293 14.09 -8.87 -13.14
CA LEU A 293 14.85 -7.62 -13.00
C LEU A 293 15.95 -7.77 -11.94
N PHE A 294 15.59 -8.27 -10.75
CA PHE A 294 16.57 -8.51 -9.70
C PHE A 294 17.59 -9.59 -10.09
N GLY A 295 17.20 -10.60 -10.86
CA GLY A 295 18.11 -11.64 -11.36
C GLY A 295 19.26 -11.10 -12.23
N GLN A 296 19.10 -9.93 -12.83
CA GLN A 296 20.09 -9.31 -13.71
C GLN A 296 20.99 -8.27 -13.01
N ILE A 297 20.65 -7.86 -11.78
CA ILE A 297 21.48 -6.89 -11.04
C ILE A 297 22.49 -7.58 -10.12
N PRO A 298 23.69 -7.00 -9.93
CA PRO A 298 24.62 -7.46 -8.90
C PRO A 298 23.97 -7.43 -7.51
N GLY A 299 24.08 -8.54 -6.78
CA GLY A 299 23.43 -8.74 -5.49
C GLY A 299 21.92 -9.04 -5.58
N GLY A 300 21.41 -9.40 -6.76
CA GLY A 300 19.99 -9.60 -7.06
C GLY A 300 19.16 -10.31 -6.00
N ARG A 301 19.61 -11.50 -5.56
CA ARG A 301 18.90 -12.29 -4.53
C ARG A 301 18.71 -11.54 -3.21
N PHE A 302 19.69 -10.75 -2.80
CA PHE A 302 19.62 -9.95 -1.58
C PHE A 302 18.55 -8.87 -1.73
N PHE A 303 18.61 -8.06 -2.78
CA PHE A 303 17.63 -6.99 -3.02
C PHE A 303 16.22 -7.53 -3.29
N MET A 304 16.09 -8.64 -4.01
CA MET A 304 14.80 -9.34 -4.19
C MET A 304 14.20 -9.75 -2.84
N SER A 305 15.03 -10.25 -1.92
CA SER A 305 14.56 -10.63 -0.58
C SER A 305 14.12 -9.43 0.24
N LEU A 306 14.82 -8.30 0.14
CA LEU A 306 14.40 -7.06 0.78
C LEU A 306 13.09 -6.50 0.19
N PHE A 307 12.92 -6.61 -1.13
CA PHE A 307 11.68 -6.19 -1.82
C PHE A 307 10.47 -7.00 -1.35
N PHE A 308 10.56 -8.33 -1.34
CA PHE A 308 9.44 -9.14 -0.86
C PHE A 308 9.24 -9.01 0.65
N LEU A 309 10.28 -8.74 1.44
CA LEU A 309 10.12 -8.39 2.86
C LEU A 309 9.35 -7.08 3.04
N ALA A 310 9.65 -6.06 2.25
CA ALA A 310 8.91 -4.80 2.25
C ALA A 310 7.44 -5.02 1.87
N LEU A 311 7.16 -5.83 0.84
CA LEU A 311 5.79 -6.21 0.48
C LEU A 311 5.06 -6.97 1.59
N VAL A 312 5.73 -7.88 2.31
CA VAL A 312 5.14 -8.57 3.47
C VAL A 312 4.78 -7.56 4.55
N PHE A 313 5.65 -6.60 4.87
CA PHE A 313 5.37 -5.59 5.89
C PHE A 313 4.20 -4.68 5.49
N ALA A 314 4.20 -4.17 4.25
CA ALA A 314 3.11 -3.35 3.74
C ALA A 314 1.78 -4.12 3.72
N ALA A 315 1.78 -5.38 3.25
CA ALA A 315 0.59 -6.23 3.26
C ALA A 315 0.07 -6.49 4.67
N TRP A 316 0.97 -6.80 5.60
CA TRP A 316 0.57 -7.16 6.96
C TRP A 316 -0.06 -5.97 7.69
N THR A 317 0.51 -4.76 7.58
CA THR A 317 -0.02 -3.60 8.29
C THR A 317 -1.38 -3.16 7.77
N SER A 318 -1.62 -3.22 6.46
CA SER A 318 -2.96 -2.98 5.90
C SER A 318 -3.96 -4.08 6.28
N LEU A 319 -3.55 -5.35 6.28
CA LEU A 319 -4.45 -6.46 6.67
C LEU A 319 -4.89 -6.33 8.14
N VAL A 320 -3.99 -5.90 9.03
CA VAL A 320 -4.33 -5.62 10.44
C VAL A 320 -5.44 -4.57 10.52
N ALA A 321 -5.38 -3.51 9.72
CA ALA A 321 -6.41 -2.48 9.70
C ALA A 321 -7.75 -2.96 9.15
N MET A 322 -7.73 -3.81 8.12
CA MET A 322 -8.95 -4.40 7.56
C MET A 322 -9.64 -5.36 8.53
N ILE A 323 -8.87 -6.12 9.33
CA ILE A 323 -9.41 -7.02 10.36
C ILE A 323 -9.95 -6.24 11.56
N GLU A 324 -9.35 -5.11 11.91
CA GLU A 324 -9.77 -4.26 13.02
C GLU A 324 -11.07 -3.48 12.75
N LEU A 325 -11.35 -3.16 11.49
CA LEU A 325 -12.57 -2.44 11.04
C LEU A 325 -13.86 -3.15 11.42
#